data_AF-A0A0K8TNR6-F1
#
_entry.id   AF-A0A0K8TNR6-F1
#
_cell.length_a   1.000
_cell.length_b   1.000
_cell.length_c   1.000
_cell.angle_alpha   90.00
_cell.angle_beta   90.00
_cell.angle_gamma   90.00
#
_symmetry.space_group_name_H-M   'P 1'
#
loop_
_entity.id
_entity.type
_entity.pdbx_description
1 polymer ?
#
loop_
_entity_poly.entity_id
_entity_poly.type
_entity_poly.pdbx_seq_one_letter_code
_entity_poly.pdbx_strand_id
1 'polypeptide(L)' 'VTDQEWEDYKKKFKKSYDAEEDQKRRRIYTETKKMIVEHNKRYEAKEVTYTMGINHFADKEPHEVCCGGVIPAPEKN' A
#
# COMPACT_ATOMS: atom_id res chain seq x y z
N VAL A 1 -1.84 -8.40 7.97
CA VAL A 1 -2.99 -7.48 7.83
C VAL A 1 -4.17 -8.17 8.45
N THR A 2 -4.67 -7.64 9.56
CA THR A 2 -5.90 -8.16 10.18
C THR A 2 -7.13 -7.67 9.41
N ASP A 3 -8.26 -8.36 9.55
CA ASP A 3 -9.53 -7.94 8.95
C ASP A 3 -9.91 -6.52 9.39
N GLN A 4 -9.66 -6.18 10.66
CA GLN A 4 -9.88 -4.84 11.20
C GLN A 4 -9.09 -3.76 10.45
N GLU A 5 -7.80 -3.98 10.20
CA GLU A 5 -6.97 -3.02 9.45
C GLU A 5 -7.47 -2.83 8.00
N TRP A 6 -7.98 -3.89 7.39
CA TRP A 6 -8.52 -3.83 6.03
C TRP A 6 -9.85 -3.07 5.99
N GLU A 7 -10.75 -3.32 6.94
CA GLU A 7 -11.99 -2.57 7.08
C GLU A 7 -11.75 -1.09 7.39
N ASP A 8 -10.80 -0.78 8.27
CA ASP A 8 -10.43 0.60 8.61
C ASP A 8 -9.82 1.32 7.40
N TYR A 9 -9.00 0.63 6.60
CA TYR A 9 -8.50 1.16 5.32
C TYR A 9 -9.65 1.47 4.35
N LYS A 10 -10.56 0.51 4.15
CA LYS A 10 -11.74 0.70 3.28
C LYS A 10 -12.60 1.87 3.75
N LYS A 11 -12.85 2.00 5.05
CA LYS A 11 -13.60 3.13 5.64
C LYS A 11 -12.87 4.46 5.46
N LYS A 12 -11.55 4.50 5.75
CA LYS A 12 -10.72 5.71 5.63
C LYS A 12 -10.72 6.27 4.21
N PHE A 13 -10.65 5.39 3.21
CA PHE A 13 -10.61 5.78 1.80
C PHE A 13 -11.95 5.62 1.07
N LYS A 14 -13.04 5.34 1.81
CA LYS A 14 -14.41 5.15 1.31
C LYS A 14 -14.47 4.17 0.11
N LYS A 15 -13.79 3.03 0.24
CA LYS A 15 -13.70 2.01 -0.81
C LYS A 15 -14.74 0.91 -0.60
N SER A 16 -15.30 0.45 -1.71
CA SER A 16 -16.26 -0.66 -1.77
C SER A 16 -15.86 -1.56 -2.93
N TYR A 17 -15.75 -2.86 -2.67
CA TYR A 17 -15.36 -3.88 -3.64
C TYR A 17 -16.33 -5.05 -3.54
N ASP A 18 -16.52 -5.76 -4.65
CA ASP A 18 -17.22 -7.04 -4.67
C ASP A 18 -16.40 -8.13 -3.96
N ALA A 19 -17.04 -9.24 -3.57
CA ALA A 19 -16.39 -10.30 -2.78
C ALA A 19 -15.14 -10.89 -3.48
N GLU A 20 -15.18 -11.03 -4.80
CA GLU A 20 -14.04 -11.51 -5.58
C GLU A 20 -12.90 -10.49 -5.63
N GLU A 21 -13.24 -9.21 -5.80
CA GLU A 21 -12.27 -8.13 -5.87
C GLU A 21 -11.68 -7.81 -4.49
N ASP A 22 -12.45 -7.90 -3.40
CA ASP A 22 -11.99 -7.66 -2.03
C ASP A 22 -10.84 -8.60 -1.67
N GLN A 23 -10.93 -9.90 -2.03
CA GLN A 23 -9.86 -10.84 -1.78
C GLN A 23 -8.59 -10.48 -2.57
N LYS A 24 -8.73 -10.05 -3.83
CA LYS A 24 -7.60 -9.61 -4.66
C LYS A 24 -6.97 -8.34 -4.07
N ARG A 25 -7.76 -7.31 -3.81
CA ARG A 25 -7.35 -6.01 -3.26
C ARG A 25 -6.69 -6.16 -1.89
N ARG A 26 -7.17 -7.08 -1.06
CA ARG A 26 -6.57 -7.41 0.24
C ARG A 26 -5.20 -8.07 0.12
N ARG A 27 -4.98 -8.90 -0.91
CA ARG A 27 -3.65 -9.46 -1.20
C ARG A 27 -2.67 -8.34 -1.58
N ILE A 28 -3.08 -7.46 -2.49
CA ILE A 28 -2.28 -6.31 -2.93
C ILE A 28 -1.92 -5.40 -1.75
N TYR A 29 -2.90 -5.08 -0.90
CA TYR A 29 -2.68 -4.30 0.32
C TYR A 29 -1.65 -4.94 1.26
N THR A 30 -1.68 -6.27 1.38
CA THR A 30 -0.72 -7.02 2.19
C THR A 30 0.69 -6.94 1.62
N GLU A 31 0.84 -7.04 0.29
CA GLU A 31 2.13 -6.92 -0.39
C GLU A 31 2.68 -5.49 -0.29
N THR A 32 1.86 -4.48 -0.53
CA THR A 32 2.25 -3.07 -0.37
C THR A 32 2.70 -2.79 1.06
N LYS A 33 1.99 -3.31 2.07
CA LYS A 33 2.41 -3.15 3.47
C LYS A 33 3.77 -3.78 3.74
N LYS A 34 4.06 -4.96 3.17
CA LYS A 34 5.39 -5.59 3.29
C LYS A 34 6.47 -4.73 2.64
N MET A 35 6.23 -4.21 1.44
CA MET A 35 7.16 -3.31 0.75
C MET A 35 7.45 -2.05 1.56
N ILE A 36 6.41 -1.43 2.14
CA ILE A 36 6.56 -0.26 3.02
C ILE A 36 7.46 -0.57 4.22
N VAL A 37 7.21 -1.71 4.89
CA VAL A 37 8.01 -2.12 6.06
C VAL A 37 9.47 -2.36 5.65
N GLU A 38 9.72 -3.02 4.53
CA GLU A 38 11.08 -3.25 4.04
C GLU A 38 11.78 -1.93 3.66
N HIS A 39 11.08 -1.02 2.98
CA HIS A 39 11.63 0.28 2.63
C HIS A 39 11.96 1.13 3.85
N ASN A 40 11.07 1.13 4.86
CA ASN A 40 11.31 1.86 6.11
C ASN A 40 12.49 1.27 6.90
N LYS A 41 12.73 -0.03 6.83
CA LYS A 41 13.96 -0.63 7.37
C LYS A 41 15.22 -0.13 6.65
N ARG A 42 15.18 -0.01 5.31
CA ARG A 42 16.27 0.58 4.53
C ARG A 42 16.48 2.06 4.87
N TYR A 43 15.40 2.78 5.19
CA TYR A 43 15.48 4.17 5.65
C TYR A 43 16.19 4.27 7.01
N GLU A 44 15.84 3.40 7.96
CA GLU A 44 16.55 3.30 9.24
C GLU A 44 18.04 2.94 9.06
N ALA A 45 18.36 2.11 8.07
CA ALA A 45 19.73 1.81 7.65
C ALA A 45 20.41 2.95 6.88
N LYS A 46 19.73 4.08 6.64
CA LYS A 46 20.18 5.25 5.85
C LYS A 46 20.53 4.92 4.39
N GLU A 47 20.01 3.83 3.85
CA GLU A 47 20.19 3.44 2.44
C GLU A 47 19.25 4.21 1.50
N VAL A 48 18.12 4.68 2.04
CA VAL A 48 17.14 5.52 1.33
C VAL A 48 16.86 6.79 2.12
N THR A 49 16.45 7.85 1.43
CA THR A 49 16.27 9.19 2.01
C THR A 49 14.82 9.50 2.40
N TYR A 50 13.90 8.58 2.13
CA TYR A 50 12.47 8.75 2.40
C TYR A 50 11.89 7.50 3.06
N THR A 51 10.76 7.67 3.74
CA THR A 51 9.95 6.59 4.31
C THR A 51 8.72 6.39 3.45
N MET A 52 8.11 5.20 3.47
CA MET A 52 6.83 4.94 2.84
C MET A 52 5.72 4.80 3.87
N GLY A 53 4.49 5.12 3.46
CA GLY A 53 3.29 4.98 4.27
C GLY A 53 2.14 4.35 3.47
N ILE A 54 1.16 3.82 4.19
CA ILE A 54 -0.07 3.32 3.58
C ILE A 54 -0.89 4.51 3.08
N ASN A 55 -1.13 4.54 1.77
CA ASN A 55 -1.91 5.56 1.09
C ASN A 55 -3.11 4.94 0.35
N HIS A 56 -3.90 5.74 -0.35
CA HIS A 56 -5.06 5.27 -1.12
C HIS A 56 -4.72 4.40 -2.33
N PHE A 57 -3.44 4.23 -2.66
CA PHE A 57 -2.95 3.30 -3.69
C PHE A 57 -2.50 1.96 -3.11
N ALA A 58 -2.63 1.73 -1.80
CA ALA A 58 -2.10 0.53 -1.17
C ALA A 58 -2.74 -0.78 -1.69
N ASP A 59 -3.97 -0.72 -2.18
CA ASP A 59 -4.74 -1.81 -2.82
C ASP A 59 -4.60 -1.87 -4.35
N LYS A 60 -3.73 -1.04 -4.95
CA LYS A 60 -3.52 -0.99 -6.40
C LYS A 60 -2.17 -1.59 -6.75
N GLU A 61 -2.16 -2.43 -7.76
CA GLU A 61 -0.91 -2.99 -8.26
C GLU A 61 -0.21 -2.01 -9.20
N PRO A 62 1.14 -2.01 -9.21
CA PRO A 62 1.90 -1.16 -10.13
C PRO A 62 1.58 -1.47 -11.61
N HIS A 63 1.09 -2.67 -11.94
CA HIS A 63 0.68 -3.02 -13.30
C HIS A 63 -0.66 -2.40 -13.74
N GLU A 64 -1.52 -1.99 -12.79
CA GLU A 64 -2.79 -1.30 -13.08
C GLU A 64 -2.59 0.21 -13.30
N VAL A 65 -1.40 0.73 -12.98
CA VAL A 65 -1.01 2.12 -13.15
C VAL A 65 -0.07 2.17 -14.36
N CYS A 66 -0.67 2.21 -15.55
CA CYS A 66 0.05 2.11 -16.81
C CYS A 66 1.30 3.04 -16.87
N CYS A 67 2.39 2.45 -17.39
CA CYS A 67 3.73 3.02 -17.68
C CYS A 67 4.74 3.10 -16.50
N GLY A 68 5.35 1.95 -16.14
CA GLY A 68 6.76 1.83 -15.75
C GLY A 68 7.23 2.43 -14.41
N GLY A 69 6.35 2.93 -13.55
CA GLY A 69 6.71 3.56 -12.29
C GLY A 69 6.47 2.65 -11.08
N VAL A 70 7.53 2.39 -10.30
CA VAL A 70 7.38 2.01 -8.88
C VAL A 70 6.43 3.00 -8.21
N ILE A 71 5.41 2.52 -7.49
CA ILE A 71 4.58 3.39 -6.65
C ILE A 71 5.13 3.35 -5.23
N PRO A 72 5.97 4.32 -4.85
CA PRO A 72 6.04 4.73 -3.46
C PRO A 72 5.94 6.25 -3.39
N ALA A 73 4.77 6.77 -3.00
CA ALA A 73 4.62 8.18 -2.65
C ALA A 73 4.12 8.28 -1.20
N PRO A 74 5.02 8.51 -0.23
CA PRO A 74 4.67 9.19 1.02
C PRO A 74 4.33 10.66 0.75
N GLU A 75 3.39 11.20 1.53
CA GLU A 75 3.19 12.64 1.65
C GLU A 75 4.48 13.29 2.16
N LYS A 76 4.92 14.35 1.47
CA LYS A 76 6.01 15.21 1.94
C LYS A 76 5.53 15.91 3.21
N ASN A 77 6.38 15.87 4.24
CA ASN A 77 6.24 16.68 5.46
C ASN A 77 6.30 18.17 5.13
#